data_AF-A0A920AYJ9-F1
#
_entry.id   AF-A0A920AYJ9-F1
#
_cell.length_a   1.000
_cell.length_b   1.000
_cell.length_c   1.000
_cell.angle_alpha   90.00
_cell.angle_beta   90.00
_cell.angle_gamma   90.00
#
_symmetry.space_group_name_H-M   'P 1'
#
loop_
_entity.id
_entity.type
_entity.pdbx_description
1 polymer ?
#
loop_
_entity_poly.entity_id
_entity_poly.type
_entity_poly.pdbx_seq_one_letter_code
_entity_poly.pdbx_strand_id
1 'polypeptide(L)'
;MDFEKKIKESLQTQRIDLDSEMFLENLHEKRKAIEFRRSRIINAFSAMALLLFVGYSTFKSLQNENYSYALNDLKPIQGMDQETELFMHDLANYLIDSSDNYWETIEFFEELEYEPIYSLNNIGENE
;
A
#
# COMPACT_ATOMS: atom_id res chain seq x y z
N MET A 1 -20.75 -37.15 34.15
CA MET A 1 -21.63 -37.51 35.28
C MET A 1 -21.87 -36.33 36.24
N ASP A 2 -20.98 -35.33 36.33
CA ASP A 2 -21.17 -34.19 37.26
C ASP A 2 -22.17 -33.12 36.81
N PHE A 3 -22.46 -33.02 35.51
CA PHE A 3 -23.42 -32.07 34.97
C PHE A 3 -24.85 -32.38 35.41
N GLU A 4 -25.25 -33.66 35.33
CA GLU A 4 -26.56 -34.13 35.80
C GLU A 4 -26.77 -33.92 37.29
N LYS A 5 -25.71 -34.15 38.09
CA LYS A 5 -25.76 -33.97 39.54
C LYS A 5 -25.95 -32.50 39.92
N LYS A 6 -25.20 -31.60 39.25
CA LYS A 6 -25.35 -30.14 39.41
C LYS A 6 -26.71 -29.63 38.97
N ILE A 7 -27.27 -30.16 37.87
CA ILE A 7 -28.62 -29.81 37.43
C ILE A 7 -29.65 -30.22 38.48
N LYS A 8 -29.56 -31.46 38.98
CA LYS A 8 -30.51 -32.01 39.95
C LYS A 8 -30.49 -31.24 41.29
N GLU A 9 -29.30 -30.86 41.76
CA GLU A 9 -29.13 -30.03 42.96
C GLU A 9 -29.66 -28.61 42.77
N SER A 10 -29.46 -28.01 41.59
CA SER A 10 -29.98 -26.67 41.28
C SER A 10 -31.52 -26.63 41.18
N LEU A 11 -32.14 -27.70 40.67
CA LEU A 11 -33.58 -27.80 40.50
C LEU A 11 -34.32 -28.16 41.80
N GLN A 12 -33.69 -28.87 42.73
CA GLN A 12 -34.31 -29.27 44.00
C GLN A 12 -34.29 -28.17 45.07
N THR A 13 -33.38 -27.21 44.97
CA THR A 13 -33.17 -26.18 46.02
C THR A 13 -34.05 -24.94 45.82
N GLN A 14 -34.71 -24.82 44.68
CA GLN A 14 -35.39 -23.59 44.29
C GLN A 14 -36.84 -23.94 43.95
N ARG A 15 -37.79 -23.60 44.82
CA ARG A 15 -39.18 -23.36 44.35
C ARG A 15 -39.08 -22.12 43.48
N ILE A 16 -38.76 -22.31 42.20
CA ILE A 16 -38.64 -21.22 41.24
C ILE A 16 -40.08 -20.79 40.95
N ASP A 17 -40.51 -19.69 41.55
CA ASP A 17 -41.54 -18.86 40.93
C ASP A 17 -40.85 -18.26 39.70
N LEU A 18 -40.95 -18.98 38.59
CA LEU A 18 -40.16 -18.77 37.39
C LEU A 18 -40.79 -17.61 36.65
N ASP A 19 -40.32 -16.41 36.97
CA ASP A 19 -40.72 -15.18 36.28
C ASP A 19 -40.42 -15.36 34.79
N SER A 20 -41.47 -15.68 34.04
CA SER A 20 -41.39 -16.06 32.65
C SER A 20 -40.93 -14.90 31.77
N GLU A 21 -41.19 -13.66 32.18
CA GLU A 21 -40.75 -12.47 31.43
C GLU A 21 -39.23 -12.33 31.54
N MET A 22 -38.69 -12.41 32.75
CA MET A 22 -37.25 -12.34 32.99
C MET A 22 -36.49 -13.50 32.32
N PHE A 23 -37.07 -14.70 32.24
CA PHE A 23 -36.47 -15.81 31.49
C PHE A 23 -36.44 -15.55 29.98
N LEU A 24 -37.55 -15.05 29.41
CA LEU A 24 -37.65 -14.75 27.98
C LEU A 24 -36.71 -13.61 27.57
N GLU A 25 -36.60 -12.57 28.39
CA GLU A 25 -35.69 -11.44 28.16
C GLU A 25 -34.23 -11.90 28.11
N ASN A 26 -33.79 -12.66 29.13
CA ASN A 26 -32.45 -13.23 29.18
C ASN A 26 -32.15 -14.17 27.99
N LEU A 27 -33.15 -14.92 27.52
CA LEU A 27 -33.02 -15.77 26.34
C LEU A 27 -32.79 -14.95 25.07
N HIS A 28 -33.53 -13.86 24.91
CA HIS A 28 -33.40 -12.96 23.75
C HIS A 28 -32.06 -12.21 23.74
N GLU A 29 -31.62 -11.71 24.89
CA GLU A 29 -30.30 -11.08 25.00
C GLU A 29 -29.17 -12.03 24.64
N LYS A 30 -29.21 -13.27 25.13
CA LYS A 30 -28.21 -14.29 24.78
C LYS A 30 -28.24 -14.63 23.29
N ARG A 31 -29.42 -14.75 22.66
CA ARG A 31 -29.51 -14.97 21.20
C ARG A 31 -28.89 -13.82 20.42
N LYS A 32 -29.24 -12.58 20.75
CA LYS A 32 -28.65 -11.38 20.12
C LYS A 32 -27.13 -11.35 20.27
N ALA A 33 -26.60 -11.65 21.46
CA ALA A 33 -25.18 -11.68 21.70
C ALA A 33 -24.45 -12.76 20.88
N ILE A 34 -25.06 -13.93 20.72
CA ILE A 34 -24.52 -15.03 19.90
C ILE A 34 -24.52 -14.64 18.42
N GLU A 35 -25.62 -14.10 17.91
CA GLU A 35 -25.73 -13.63 16.53
C GLU A 35 -24.73 -12.51 16.23
N PHE A 36 -24.59 -11.55 17.13
CA PHE A 36 -23.63 -10.46 16.99
C PHE A 36 -22.18 -10.97 16.95
N ARG A 37 -21.82 -11.91 17.84
CA ARG A 37 -20.48 -12.54 17.83
C ARG A 37 -20.22 -13.30 16.54
N ARG A 38 -21.22 -14.04 16.04
CA ARG A 38 -21.11 -14.79 14.77
C ARG A 38 -20.88 -13.85 13.59
N SER A 39 -21.67 -12.78 13.48
CA SER A 39 -21.51 -11.76 12.44
C SER A 39 -20.16 -11.05 12.52
N ARG A 40 -19.68 -10.74 13.74
CA ARG A 40 -18.35 -10.13 13.94
C ARG A 40 -17.22 -11.03 13.44
N ILE A 41 -17.29 -12.34 13.71
CA ILE A 41 -16.28 -13.30 13.24
C ILE A 41 -16.30 -13.42 11.71
N ILE A 42 -17.49 -13.50 11.11
CA ILE A 42 -17.65 -13.58 9.65
C ILE A 42 -17.08 -12.32 8.98
N ASN A 43 -17.41 -11.14 9.50
CA ASN A 43 -16.92 -9.87 8.96
C ASN A 43 -15.39 -9.75 9.10
N ALA A 44 -14.83 -10.15 10.25
CA ALA A 44 -13.38 -10.15 10.44
C ALA A 44 -12.67 -11.10 9.47
N PHE A 45 -13.22 -12.30 9.28
CA PHE A 45 -12.66 -13.27 8.34
C PHE A 45 -12.75 -12.79 6.88
N SER A 46 -13.88 -12.16 6.52
CA SER A 46 -14.08 -11.56 5.19
C SER A 46 -13.09 -10.42 4.92
N ALA A 47 -12.90 -9.52 5.88
CA ALA A 47 -11.92 -8.43 5.77
C ALA A 47 -10.48 -8.97 5.63
N MET A 48 -10.12 -9.99 6.41
CA MET A 48 -8.81 -10.65 6.31
C MET A 48 -8.60 -11.29 4.93
N ALA A 49 -9.62 -11.97 4.39
CA ALA A 49 -9.54 -12.57 3.05
C ALA A 49 -9.34 -11.51 1.96
N LEU A 50 -10.03 -10.37 2.06
CA LEU A 50 -9.85 -9.24 1.13
C LEU A 50 -8.43 -8.66 1.20
N LEU A 51 -7.91 -8.44 2.41
CA LEU A 51 -6.55 -7.93 2.59
C LEU A 51 -5.51 -8.90 2.01
N LEU A 52 -5.67 -10.20 2.23
CA LEU A 52 -4.77 -11.21 1.64
C LEU A 52 -4.85 -11.22 0.11
N PHE A 53 -6.05 -11.11 -0.46
CA PHE A 53 -6.23 -11.06 -1.91
C PHE A 53 -5.58 -9.82 -2.53
N VAL A 54 -5.85 -8.64 -1.98
CA VAL A 54 -5.26 -7.37 -2.47
C VAL A 54 -3.75 -7.37 -2.28
N GLY A 55 -3.26 -7.79 -1.12
CA GLY A 55 -1.84 -7.88 -0.82
C GLY A 55 -1.11 -8.84 -1.77
N TYR A 56 -1.68 -10.03 -2.00
CA TYR A 56 -1.11 -11.00 -2.95
C TYR A 56 -1.14 -10.50 -4.39
N SER A 57 -2.24 -9.87 -4.81
CA SER A 57 -2.36 -9.27 -6.14
C SER A 57 -1.32 -8.17 -6.36
N THR A 58 -1.13 -7.30 -5.37
CA THR A 58 -0.14 -6.21 -5.42
C THR A 58 1.28 -6.77 -5.48
N PHE A 59 1.60 -7.77 -4.65
CA PHE A 59 2.90 -8.44 -4.65
C PHE A 59 3.21 -9.12 -5.99
N LYS A 60 2.20 -9.74 -6.62
CA LYS A 60 2.33 -10.28 -7.98
C LYS A 60 2.52 -9.20 -9.03
N SER A 61 1.85 -8.06 -8.90
CA SER A 61 2.05 -6.94 -9.81
C SER A 61 3.50 -6.48 -9.79
N LEU A 62 4.09 -6.30 -8.60
CA LEU A 62 5.49 -5.91 -8.43
C LEU A 62 6.48 -6.89 -9.08
N GLN A 63 6.20 -8.19 -9.02
CA GLN A 63 7.05 -9.21 -9.65
C GLN A 63 6.84 -9.35 -11.16
N ASN A 64 5.65 -8.97 -11.64
CA ASN A 64 5.25 -9.10 -13.03
C ASN A 64 5.39 -7.79 -13.82
N GLU A 65 6.06 -6.79 -13.24
CA GLU A 65 6.57 -5.68 -14.01
C GLU A 65 7.62 -6.25 -14.96
N ASN A 66 7.19 -6.43 -16.20
CA ASN A 66 8.03 -6.67 -17.33
C ASN A 66 9.11 -5.57 -17.29
N TYR A 67 10.30 -5.90 -16.81
CA TYR A 67 11.47 -5.01 -16.68
C TYR A 67 11.81 -4.25 -17.98
N SER A 68 11.14 -4.58 -19.09
CA SER A 68 11.21 -3.88 -20.36
C SER A 68 10.93 -2.38 -20.29
N TYR A 69 10.14 -1.87 -19.33
CA TYR A 69 9.94 -0.42 -19.18
C TYR A 69 11.12 0.24 -18.45
N ALA A 70 11.66 -0.39 -17.40
CA ALA A 70 12.89 0.08 -16.75
C ALA A 70 14.12 -0.05 -17.66
N LEU A 71 14.17 -1.06 -18.54
CA LEU A 71 15.30 -1.26 -19.45
C LEU A 71 15.39 -0.21 -20.57
N ASN A 72 14.28 0.45 -20.91
CA ASN A 72 14.29 1.54 -21.89
C ASN A 72 14.89 2.82 -21.32
N ASP A 73 14.78 3.06 -20.01
CA ASP A 73 15.48 4.15 -19.30
C ASP A 73 16.97 3.84 -19.12
N LEU A 74 17.35 2.55 -19.14
CA LEU A 74 18.73 2.07 -19.05
C LEU A 74 19.39 1.90 -20.43
N LYS A 75 18.89 2.56 -21.48
CA LYS A 75 19.70 2.66 -22.71
C LYS A 75 21.02 3.33 -22.32
N PRO A 76 22.18 2.73 -22.68
CA PRO A 76 23.45 3.43 -22.50
C PRO A 76 23.33 4.72 -23.30
N ILE A 77 23.23 5.85 -22.59
CA ILE A 77 23.42 7.16 -23.17
C ILE A 77 24.74 7.04 -23.94
N GLN A 78 24.70 7.21 -25.26
CA GLN A 78 25.94 7.39 -26.00
C GLN A 78 26.54 8.66 -25.42
N GLY A 79 27.46 8.50 -24.48
CA GLY A 79 28.10 9.60 -23.81
C GLY A 79 28.66 10.52 -24.87
N MET A 80 28.20 11.77 -24.86
CA MET A 80 28.78 12.82 -25.68
C MET A 80 30.28 12.86 -25.38
N ASP A 81 31.12 13.02 -26.40
CA ASP A 81 32.55 13.15 -26.13
C ASP A 81 32.78 14.41 -25.27
N GLN A 82 33.85 14.39 -24.47
CA GLN A 82 34.12 15.42 -23.47
C GLN A 82 34.23 16.83 -24.08
N GLU A 83 34.73 16.98 -25.31
CA GLU A 83 34.85 18.27 -25.97
C GLU A 83 33.47 18.83 -26.34
N THR A 84 32.61 17.97 -26.88
CA THR A 84 31.23 18.34 -27.22
C THR A 84 30.39 18.63 -25.96
N GLU A 85 30.61 17.90 -24.86
CA GLU A 85 29.96 18.19 -23.56
C GLU A 85 30.32 19.58 -23.01
N LEU A 86 31.61 19.91 -22.98
CA LEU A 86 32.10 21.22 -22.55
C LEU A 86 31.55 22.34 -23.43
N PHE A 87 31.52 22.12 -24.76
CA PHE A 87 30.93 23.07 -25.69
C PHE A 87 29.44 23.31 -25.43
N MET A 88 28.67 22.25 -25.17
CA MET A 88 27.23 22.37 -24.89
C MET A 88 26.96 23.10 -23.57
N HIS A 89 27.79 22.86 -22.56
CA HIS A 89 27.72 23.57 -21.28
C HIS A 89 28.06 25.06 -21.43
N ASP A 90 29.11 25.41 -22.18
CA ASP A 90 29.48 26.80 -22.45
C ASP A 90 28.39 27.51 -23.28
N LEU A 91 27.78 26.80 -24.24
CA LEU A 91 26.65 27.30 -25.01
C LEU A 91 25.42 27.55 -24.13
N ALA A 92 25.11 26.64 -23.20
CA ALA A 92 24.00 26.82 -22.26
C ALA A 92 24.18 28.05 -21.38
N ASN A 93 25.37 28.24 -20.79
CA ASN A 93 25.67 29.41 -19.99
C ASN A 93 25.59 30.70 -20.83
N TYR A 94 26.16 30.69 -22.05
CA TYR A 94 26.09 31.83 -22.94
C TYR A 94 24.65 32.20 -23.31
N LEU A 95 23.81 31.22 -23.66
CA LEU A 95 22.42 31.48 -24.05
C LEU A 95 21.57 31.92 -22.86
N ILE A 96 21.80 31.39 -21.65
CA ILE A 96 21.11 31.86 -20.44
C ILE A 96 21.49 33.31 -20.12
N ASP A 97 22.76 33.67 -20.25
CA ASP A 97 23.26 35.01 -19.92
C ASP A 97 22.94 36.06 -21.00
N SER A 98 22.80 35.62 -22.27
CA SER A 98 22.60 36.51 -23.41
C SER A 98 21.17 36.56 -23.94
N SER A 99 20.31 35.59 -23.62
CA SER A 99 18.93 35.57 -24.10
C SER A 99 18.03 36.45 -23.23
N ASP A 100 17.21 37.27 -23.89
CA ASP A 100 16.14 38.01 -23.22
C ASP A 100 14.98 37.08 -22.79
N ASN A 101 14.94 35.85 -23.32
CA ASN A 101 13.88 34.87 -23.11
C ASN A 101 14.43 33.50 -22.67
N TYR A 102 14.59 33.36 -21.35
CA TYR A 102 15.04 32.14 -20.70
C TYR A 102 14.26 30.87 -21.10
N TRP A 103 12.95 30.99 -21.34
CA TRP A 103 12.11 29.84 -21.69
C TRP A 103 12.41 29.28 -23.09
N GLU A 104 12.76 30.16 -24.03
CA GLU A 104 13.15 29.76 -25.38
C GLU A 104 14.52 29.08 -25.39
N THR A 105 15.41 29.48 -24.47
CA THR A 105 16.68 28.78 -24.25
C THR A 105 16.46 27.39 -23.66
N ILE A 106 15.53 27.23 -22.70
CA ILE A 106 15.18 25.91 -22.16
C ILE A 106 14.58 25.01 -23.25
N GLU A 107 13.60 25.52 -24.02
CA GLU A 107 12.95 24.76 -25.09
C GLU A 107 13.94 24.27 -26.15
N PHE A 108 14.95 25.08 -26.48
CA PHE A 108 16.04 24.69 -27.38
C PHE A 108 16.86 23.50 -26.86
N PHE A 109 17.19 23.46 -25.56
CA PHE A 109 17.94 22.34 -24.98
C PHE A 109 17.08 21.08 -24.78
N GLU A 110 15.78 21.26 -24.53
CA GLU A 110 14.81 20.15 -24.50
C GLU A 110 14.64 19.50 -25.87
N GLU A 111 14.57 20.30 -26.96
CA GLU A 111 14.49 19.79 -28.33
C GLU A 111 15.76 19.02 -28.74
N LEU A 112 16.91 19.40 -28.20
CA LEU A 112 18.18 18.70 -28.41
C LEU A 112 18.33 17.43 -27.54
N GLU A 113 17.34 17.09 -26.71
CA GLU A 113 17.41 16.01 -25.72
C GLU A 113 18.67 16.13 -24.83
N TYR A 114 19.13 17.36 -24.56
CA TYR A 114 20.32 17.60 -23.73
C TYR A 114 19.98 17.43 -22.25
N GLU A 115 20.26 16.25 -21.70
CA GLU A 115 20.22 16.01 -20.27
C GLU A 115 21.60 16.27 -19.63
N PRO A 116 21.76 17.28 -18.76
CA PRO A 116 23.00 17.45 -18.02
C PRO A 116 23.22 16.24 -17.09
N ILE A 117 24.39 15.59 -17.21
CA ILE A 117 24.78 14.36 -16.48
C ILE A 117 24.75 14.53 -14.93
N TYR A 118 24.54 15.74 -14.41
CA TYR A 118 24.47 16.01 -12.98
C TYR A 118 23.23 15.43 -12.26
N SER A 119 22.31 14.75 -12.94
CA SER A 119 21.21 14.05 -12.27
C SER A 119 21.61 12.68 -11.70
N LEU A 120 21.76 12.65 -10.37
CA LEU A 120 21.41 11.53 -9.48
C LEU A 120 22.33 10.28 -9.45
N ASN A 121 23.64 10.45 -9.32
CA ASN A 121 24.49 9.33 -8.87
C ASN A 121 25.58 9.72 -7.86
N ASN A 122 25.26 10.61 -6.92
CA ASN A 122 26.14 10.94 -5.78
C ASN A 122 25.50 10.68 -4.41
N ILE A 123 24.62 9.67 -4.34
CA ILE A 123 24.12 9.10 -3.09
C ILE A 123 24.42 7.61 -3.12
N GLY A 124 25.68 7.24 -2.88
CA GLY A 124 26.00 5.80 -2.79
C GLY A 124 27.45 5.37 -2.88
N GLU A 125 28.45 6.19 -2.56
CA GLU A 125 29.79 5.67 -2.28
C GLU A 125 30.38 6.35 -1.05
N ASN A 126 30.30 5.63 0.08
CA ASN A 126 31.29 5.66 1.15
C ASN A 126 31.33 4.23 1.69
N GLU A 127 32.24 3.42 1.13
CA GLU A 127 32.86 2.32 1.87
C GLU A 127 33.76 2.87 2.99
#